data_AF-A0A2D5PF89-F1
#
_entry.id   AF-A0A2D5PF89-F1
#
_cell.length_a   1.000
_cell.length_b   1.000
_cell.length_c   1.000
_cell.angle_alpha   90.00
_cell.angle_beta   90.00
_cell.angle_gamma   90.00
#
_symmetry.space_group_name_H-M   'P 1'
#
loop_
_entity.id
_entity.type
_entity.pdbx_description
1 polymer ?
#
loop_
_entity_poly.entity_id
_entity_poly.type
_entity_poly.pdbx_seq_one_letter_code
_entity_poly.pdbx_strand_id
1 'polypeptide(L)'
;MIRTCALILLLSPVAALAADDVKLLEAGQASSCRLVKQDVCSSTSMDPDEECMGWHRRHAAEAKADAMVLGDRDESRRKRPSLSGMKTITTTRIHADYYDCGLKSETAGQSMHKQHTHGAGYFEQRLKNLQQLKDKGLITEDEYQQKRKAIISEI
;
A
#
# COMPACT_ATOMS: atom_id res chain seq x y z
N MET A 1 56.17 34.56 3.67
CA MET A 1 54.99 35.01 2.91
C MET A 1 54.06 33.82 2.74
N ILE A 2 52.90 33.90 3.37
CA ILE A 2 51.87 32.85 3.49
C ILE A 2 51.03 32.83 2.21
N ARG A 3 50.63 31.65 1.73
CA ARG A 3 49.32 31.43 1.11
C ARG A 3 49.03 29.93 0.98
N THR A 4 48.49 29.37 2.06
CA THR A 4 47.76 28.11 2.05
C THR A 4 46.47 28.32 1.27
N CYS A 5 46.37 27.70 0.09
CA CYS A 5 45.11 27.61 -0.66
C CYS A 5 44.19 26.63 0.06
N ALA A 6 43.19 27.15 0.77
CA ALA A 6 42.09 26.37 1.30
C ALA A 6 41.23 25.84 0.14
N LEU A 7 41.31 24.53 -0.13
CA LEU A 7 40.41 23.82 -1.02
C LEU A 7 39.10 23.55 -0.25
N ILE A 8 38.09 24.40 -0.44
CA ILE A 8 36.76 24.20 0.14
C ILE A 8 36.04 23.15 -0.72
N LEU A 9 36.02 21.91 -0.24
CA LEU A 9 35.16 20.84 -0.74
C LEU A 9 33.70 21.15 -0.33
N LEU A 10 32.93 21.68 -1.27
CA LEU A 10 31.47 21.79 -1.15
C LEU A 10 30.85 20.39 -1.21
N LEU A 11 30.67 19.75 -0.06
CA LEU A 11 29.79 18.58 0.06
C LEU A 11 28.34 19.06 -0.11
N SER A 12 27.76 18.81 -1.29
CA SER A 12 26.33 18.94 -1.50
C SER A 12 25.61 17.86 -0.68
N PRO A 13 24.64 18.20 0.18
CA PRO A 13 23.81 17.19 0.82
C PRO A 13 23.01 16.48 -0.27
N VAL A 14 23.27 15.19 -0.47
CA VAL A 14 22.34 14.32 -1.19
C VAL A 14 21.07 14.33 -0.37
N ALA A 15 20.06 15.06 -0.84
CA ALA A 15 18.73 14.99 -0.28
C ALA A 15 18.29 13.54 -0.37
N ALA A 16 18.33 12.83 0.77
CA ALA A 16 17.65 11.57 0.92
C ALA A 16 16.17 11.88 0.67
N LEU A 17 15.72 11.60 -0.55
CA LEU A 17 14.31 11.61 -0.90
C LEU A 17 13.65 10.65 0.09
N ALA A 18 12.90 11.22 1.03
CA ALA A 18 12.00 10.47 1.87
C ALA A 18 11.20 9.55 0.92
N ALA A 19 11.17 8.26 1.23
CA ALA A 19 10.26 7.35 0.56
C ALA A 19 8.86 7.83 0.94
N ASP A 20 8.28 8.71 0.12
CA ASP A 20 6.89 9.14 0.27
C ASP A 20 6.04 7.87 0.27
N ASP A 21 5.26 7.70 1.33
CA ASP A 21 4.39 6.55 1.55
C ASP A 21 3.33 6.48 0.44
N VAL A 22 3.63 5.75 -0.63
CA VAL A 22 2.70 5.54 -1.75
C VAL A 22 1.44 4.85 -1.24
N LYS A 23 0.30 5.54 -1.35
CA LYS A 23 -1.00 5.02 -0.89
C LYS A 23 -1.59 4.05 -1.90
N LEU A 24 -2.01 2.88 -1.44
CA LEU A 24 -2.83 1.97 -2.27
C LEU A 24 -4.28 2.49 -2.31
N LEU A 25 -4.79 2.68 -3.52
CA LEU A 25 -6.16 3.10 -3.80
C LEU A 25 -6.93 1.97 -4.47
N GLU A 26 -8.23 1.90 -4.20
CA GLU A 26 -9.17 1.05 -4.92
C GLU A 26 -9.47 1.61 -6.31
N ALA A 27 -9.91 0.73 -7.22
CA ALA A 27 -10.34 1.13 -8.55
C ALA A 27 -11.40 2.25 -8.49
N GLY A 28 -11.19 3.33 -9.25
CA GLY A 28 -12.08 4.49 -9.30
C GLY A 28 -11.78 5.60 -8.28
N GLN A 29 -11.01 5.34 -7.23
CA GLN A 29 -10.58 6.38 -6.27
C GLN A 29 -9.54 7.33 -6.85
N ALA A 30 -8.84 6.92 -7.91
CA ALA A 30 -7.87 7.74 -8.64
C ALA A 30 -8.50 8.66 -9.70
N SER A 31 -9.83 8.75 -9.80
CA SER A 31 -10.53 9.50 -10.86
C SER A 31 -10.21 11.00 -10.91
N SER A 32 -9.82 11.60 -9.78
CA SER A 32 -9.37 12.98 -9.68
C SER A 32 -7.84 13.15 -9.68
N CYS A 33 -7.08 12.06 -9.81
CA CYS A 33 -5.63 12.08 -9.74
C CYS A 33 -4.98 12.11 -11.12
N ARG A 34 -3.75 12.61 -11.19
CA ARG A 34 -2.97 12.59 -12.43
C ARG A 34 -2.22 11.27 -12.55
N LEU A 35 -2.42 10.54 -13.65
CA LEU A 35 -1.61 9.36 -13.95
C LEU A 35 -0.16 9.80 -14.24
N VAL A 36 0.78 9.20 -13.53
CA VAL A 36 2.22 9.48 -13.65
C VAL A 36 2.92 8.40 -14.48
N LYS A 37 2.64 7.13 -14.18
CA LYS A 37 3.29 5.99 -14.82
C LYS A 37 2.44 4.74 -14.69
N GLN A 38 2.55 3.83 -15.65
CA GLN A 38 2.06 2.45 -15.54
C GLN A 38 3.26 1.52 -15.50
N ASP A 39 3.21 0.46 -14.70
CA ASP A 39 4.29 -0.52 -14.62
C ASP A 39 3.74 -1.93 -14.37
N VAL A 40 4.55 -2.94 -14.69
CA VAL A 40 4.14 -4.35 -14.59
C VAL A 40 5.21 -5.13 -13.86
N CYS A 41 4.87 -5.66 -12.69
CA CYS A 41 5.71 -6.62 -11.99
C CYS A 41 5.52 -8.01 -12.61
N SER A 42 6.61 -8.77 -12.77
CA SER A 42 6.56 -10.17 -13.18
C SER A 42 7.33 -11.05 -12.20
N SER A 43 6.64 -12.01 -11.60
CA SER A 43 7.21 -12.91 -10.60
C SER A 43 6.92 -14.39 -10.90
N THR A 44 7.83 -15.26 -10.46
CA THR A 44 7.65 -16.72 -10.42
C THR A 44 7.74 -17.27 -9.00
N SER A 45 7.63 -16.41 -7.99
CA SER A 45 7.71 -16.80 -6.58
C SER A 45 6.43 -17.48 -6.11
N MET A 46 6.47 -18.00 -4.87
CA MET A 46 5.29 -18.61 -4.24
C MET A 46 4.27 -17.57 -3.78
N ASP A 47 4.71 -16.35 -3.48
CA ASP A 47 3.86 -15.22 -3.12
C ASP A 47 4.16 -14.01 -4.03
N PRO A 48 3.67 -14.05 -5.28
CA PRO A 48 3.86 -12.97 -6.23
C PRO A 48 3.14 -11.68 -5.79
N ASP A 49 2.14 -11.74 -4.92
CA ASP A 49 1.43 -10.54 -4.44
C ASP A 49 2.32 -9.75 -3.47
N GLU A 50 2.96 -10.41 -2.50
CA GLU A 50 3.90 -9.76 -1.58
C GLU A 50 5.11 -9.16 -2.34
N GLU A 51 5.73 -9.96 -3.22
CA GLU A 51 6.90 -9.52 -3.99
C GLU A 51 6.57 -8.32 -4.89
N CYS A 52 5.47 -8.41 -5.65
CA CYS A 52 5.07 -7.34 -6.55
C CYS A 52 4.56 -6.11 -5.83
N MET A 53 3.91 -6.24 -4.67
CA MET A 53 3.50 -5.09 -3.87
C MET A 53 4.71 -4.24 -3.45
N GLY A 54 5.76 -4.89 -2.93
CA GLY A 54 6.99 -4.20 -2.56
C GLY A 54 7.69 -3.55 -3.75
N TRP A 55 7.70 -4.24 -4.90
CA TRP A 55 8.24 -3.73 -6.16
C TRP A 55 7.48 -2.49 -6.67
N HIS A 56 6.15 -2.54 -6.72
CA HIS A 56 5.30 -1.44 -7.19
C HIS A 56 5.40 -0.22 -6.29
N ARG A 57 5.41 -0.38 -4.96
CA ARG A 57 5.60 0.74 -4.03
C ARG A 57 6.90 1.49 -4.30
N ARG A 58 8.00 0.76 -4.50
CA ARG A 58 9.30 1.35 -4.84
C ARG A 58 9.26 2.10 -6.16
N HIS A 59 8.71 1.49 -7.20
CA HIS A 59 8.64 2.06 -8.54
C HIS A 59 7.72 3.29 -8.62
N ALA A 60 6.64 3.29 -7.83
CA ALA A 60 5.76 4.44 -7.69
C ALA A 60 6.49 5.62 -7.00
N ALA A 61 7.21 5.37 -5.90
CA ALA A 61 7.99 6.40 -5.21
C ALA A 61 9.13 6.96 -6.09
N GLU A 62 9.82 6.11 -6.85
CA GLU A 62 10.82 6.53 -7.85
C GLU A 62 10.20 7.41 -8.93
N ALA A 63 8.96 7.10 -9.33
CA ALA A 63 8.19 7.89 -10.30
C ALA A 63 7.60 9.19 -9.70
N LYS A 64 7.81 9.49 -8.41
CA LYS A 64 7.20 10.63 -7.71
C LYS A 64 5.66 10.57 -7.64
N ALA A 65 5.11 9.36 -7.61
CA ALA A 65 3.70 9.13 -7.33
C ALA A 65 3.45 9.11 -5.82
N ASP A 66 2.29 9.61 -5.39
CA ASP A 66 1.80 9.55 -4.01
C ASP A 66 0.74 8.46 -3.80
N ALA A 67 0.25 7.87 -4.89
CA ALA A 67 -0.75 6.80 -4.88
C ALA A 67 -0.51 5.77 -5.98
N MET A 68 -1.02 4.56 -5.78
CA MET A 68 -1.06 3.49 -6.78
C MET A 68 -2.39 2.75 -6.75
N VAL A 69 -2.83 2.27 -7.92
CA VAL A 69 -3.96 1.34 -8.06
C VAL A 69 -3.42 0.07 -8.71
N LEU A 70 -3.71 -1.09 -8.12
CA LEU A 70 -3.41 -2.37 -8.76
C LEU A 70 -4.45 -2.67 -9.85
N GLY A 71 -3.95 -3.03 -11.02
CA GLY A 71 -4.74 -3.41 -12.18
C GLY A 71 -4.86 -4.93 -12.31
N ASP A 72 -5.00 -5.36 -13.56
CA ASP A 72 -5.20 -6.76 -13.89
C ASP A 72 -4.03 -7.66 -13.48
N ARG A 73 -4.34 -8.95 -13.40
CA ARG A 73 -3.38 -10.01 -13.12
C ARG A 73 -3.40 -11.04 -14.23
N ASP A 74 -2.24 -11.27 -14.84
CA ASP A 74 -2.06 -12.31 -15.85
C ASP A 74 -1.25 -13.47 -15.29
N GLU A 75 -1.65 -14.70 -15.61
CA GLU A 75 -0.88 -15.89 -15.30
C GLU A 75 -0.47 -16.61 -16.59
N SER A 76 0.79 -17.02 -16.66
CA SER A 76 1.30 -17.84 -17.74
C SER A 76 2.05 -19.05 -17.18
N ARG A 77 1.92 -20.20 -17.86
CA ARG A 77 2.56 -21.45 -17.46
C ARG A 77 3.41 -22.00 -18.58
N ARG A 78 4.63 -22.42 -18.25
CA ARG A 78 5.52 -23.13 -19.19
C ARG A 78 6.19 -24.31 -18.51
N LYS A 79 6.40 -25.39 -19.25
CA LYS A 79 7.18 -26.53 -18.76
C LYS A 79 8.67 -26.30 -19.02
N ARG A 80 9.52 -26.62 -18.06
CA ARG A 80 10.97 -26.65 -18.20
C ARG A 80 11.54 -27.96 -17.63
N PRO A 81 12.56 -28.56 -18.28
CA PRO A 81 13.29 -29.67 -17.68
C PRO A 81 13.92 -29.30 -16.33
N SER A 82 13.96 -30.26 -15.41
CA SER A 82 14.61 -30.21 -14.11
C SER A 82 15.30 -31.55 -13.81
N LEU A 83 16.11 -31.59 -12.75
CA LEU A 83 16.81 -32.81 -12.32
C LEU A 83 15.88 -33.98 -11.96
N SER A 84 14.62 -33.69 -11.62
CA SER A 84 13.60 -34.67 -11.24
C SER A 84 12.53 -34.92 -12.32
N GLY A 85 12.69 -34.36 -13.52
CA GLY A 85 11.73 -34.51 -14.61
C GLY A 85 11.35 -33.17 -15.24
N MET A 86 10.06 -32.97 -15.52
CA MET A 86 9.55 -31.70 -16.05
C MET A 86 8.91 -30.89 -14.93
N LYS A 87 9.38 -29.65 -14.73
CA LYS A 87 8.77 -28.69 -13.80
C LYS A 87 7.91 -27.70 -14.57
N THR A 88 6.73 -27.38 -14.03
CA THR A 88 5.94 -26.24 -14.51
C THR A 88 6.41 -24.97 -13.81
N ILE A 89 6.72 -23.95 -14.59
CA ILE A 89 6.98 -22.59 -14.10
C ILE A 89 5.72 -21.78 -14.35
N THR A 90 5.14 -21.28 -13.26
CA THR A 90 4.10 -20.27 -13.29
C THR A 90 4.75 -18.90 -13.20
N THR A 91 4.38 -18.00 -14.10
CA THR A 91 4.78 -16.60 -14.08
C THR A 91 3.52 -15.76 -13.98
N THR A 92 3.44 -15.02 -12.88
CA THR A 92 2.37 -14.06 -12.60
C THR A 92 2.86 -12.67 -13.00
N ARG A 93 2.01 -11.91 -13.68
CA ARG A 93 2.21 -10.49 -13.95
C ARG A 93 1.11 -9.69 -13.26
N ILE A 94 1.49 -8.63 -12.57
CA ILE A 94 0.58 -7.73 -11.87
C ILE A 94 0.81 -6.34 -12.45
N HIS A 95 -0.24 -5.74 -12.97
CA HIS A 95 -0.21 -4.39 -13.51
C HIS A 95 -0.51 -3.38 -12.41
N ALA A 96 0.06 -2.19 -12.50
CA ALA A 96 -0.30 -1.09 -11.61
C ALA A 96 -0.17 0.27 -12.30
N ASP A 97 -1.08 1.15 -11.92
CA ASP A 97 -1.10 2.55 -12.32
C ASP A 97 -0.67 3.42 -11.14
N TYR A 98 0.27 4.34 -11.37
CA TYR A 98 0.81 5.24 -10.36
C TYR A 98 0.30 6.65 -10.59
N TYR A 99 -0.11 7.32 -9.52
CA TYR A 99 -0.79 8.60 -9.58
C TYR A 99 -0.12 9.63 -8.67
N ASP A 100 -0.29 10.88 -9.07
CA ASP A 100 -0.04 12.07 -8.26
C ASP A 100 -1.40 12.72 -7.99
N CYS A 101 -1.88 12.52 -6.77
CA CYS A 101 -3.15 13.01 -6.26
C CYS A 101 -2.99 14.34 -5.49
N GLY A 102 -1.77 14.82 -5.27
CA GLY A 102 -1.49 15.94 -4.39
C GLY A 102 -1.88 15.68 -2.93
N LEU A 103 -1.90 14.41 -2.51
CA LEU A 103 -2.12 14.01 -1.13
C LEU A 103 -0.90 14.46 -0.32
N LYS A 104 -0.91 15.70 0.16
CA LYS A 104 0.02 16.11 1.21
C LYS A 104 -0.19 15.12 2.35
N SER A 105 0.86 14.40 2.70
CA SER A 105 0.90 13.36 3.75
C SER A 105 0.22 13.86 5.02
N GLU A 106 -1.09 13.67 5.11
CA GLU A 106 -1.81 13.55 6.35
C GLU A 106 -1.82 12.07 6.64
N THR A 107 -1.32 11.71 7.82
CA THR A 107 -1.20 10.36 8.38
C THR A 107 0.13 9.66 8.10
N ALA A 108 1.16 10.11 8.82
CA ALA A 108 2.06 9.17 9.47
C ALA A 108 1.23 8.10 10.22
N GLY A 109 1.40 6.84 9.84
CA GLY A 109 1.05 5.69 10.68
C GLY A 109 -0.23 4.95 10.32
N GLN A 110 -0.17 4.10 9.29
CA GLN A 110 -0.82 2.78 9.33
C GLN A 110 0.14 1.70 8.82
N SER A 111 1.16 1.45 9.65
CA SER A 111 1.83 0.15 9.67
C SER A 111 0.80 -0.91 10.04
N MET A 112 0.67 -1.95 9.22
CA MET A 112 -0.11 -3.13 9.58
C MET A 112 0.48 -3.78 10.85
N HIS A 113 -0.39 -3.98 11.84
CA HIS A 113 -0.29 -4.89 12.98
C HIS A 113 1.06 -5.03 13.73
N LYS A 114 1.14 -4.34 14.88
CA LYS A 114 1.22 -5.03 16.18
C LYS A 114 0.73 -4.11 17.32
N GLN A 115 -0.29 -4.59 18.06
CA GLN A 115 -0.89 -4.03 19.29
C GLN A 115 -1.62 -2.67 19.17
N HIS A 116 -2.95 -2.73 19.09
CA HIS A 116 -3.83 -1.56 19.18
C HIS A 116 -4.13 -1.21 20.63
N THR A 117 -3.69 -0.03 21.07
CA THR A 117 -4.43 0.80 22.02
C THR A 117 -5.27 1.78 21.19
N HIS A 118 -6.55 1.48 21.06
CA HIS A 118 -7.49 2.35 20.35
C HIS A 118 -7.88 3.54 21.21
N GLY A 119 -7.76 4.76 20.69
CA GLY A 119 -8.23 5.97 21.39
C GLY A 119 -9.76 6.06 21.43
N ALA A 120 -10.31 6.80 22.41
CA ALA A 120 -11.76 6.94 22.64
C ALA A 120 -12.58 7.33 21.37
N GLY A 121 -12.01 8.13 20.47
CA GLY A 121 -12.67 8.53 19.22
C GLY A 121 -12.89 7.40 18.21
N TYR A 122 -12.05 6.35 18.22
CA TYR A 122 -12.20 5.18 17.34
C TYR A 122 -13.44 4.35 17.71
N PHE A 123 -13.66 4.14 19.01
CA PHE A 123 -14.81 3.38 19.51
C PHE A 123 -16.12 4.11 19.27
N GLU A 124 -16.14 5.43 19.45
CA GLU A 124 -17.31 6.26 19.18
C GLU A 124 -17.72 6.19 17.70
N GLN A 125 -16.76 6.30 16.78
CA GLN A 125 -17.02 6.21 15.34
C GLN A 125 -17.50 4.82 14.94
N ARG A 126 -16.92 3.76 15.52
CA ARG A 126 -17.29 2.37 15.24
C ARG A 126 -18.70 2.03 15.75
N LEU A 127 -19.09 2.54 16.92
CA LEU A 127 -20.45 2.43 17.45
C LEU A 127 -21.46 3.19 16.58
N LYS A 128 -21.10 4.39 16.12
CA LYS A 128 -21.96 5.19 15.22
C LYS A 128 -22.21 4.48 13.89
N ASN A 129 -21.18 3.91 13.29
CA ASN A 129 -21.33 3.13 12.06
C ASN A 129 -22.19 1.87 12.28
N LEU A 130 -22.01 1.17 13.41
CA LEU A 130 -22.83 0.01 13.75
C LEU A 130 -24.32 0.36 13.91
N GLN A 131 -24.61 1.51 14.53
CA GLN A 131 -25.98 2.04 14.64
C GLN A 131 -26.58 2.32 13.26
N GLN A 132 -25.81 2.96 12.36
CA GLN A 132 -26.28 3.23 11.00
C GLN A 132 -26.58 1.96 10.20
N LEU A 133 -25.82 0.88 10.41
CA LEU A 133 -26.09 -0.41 9.75
C LEU A 133 -27.40 -1.03 10.24
N LYS A 134 -27.69 -0.94 11.55
CA LYS A 134 -28.97 -1.37 12.12
C LYS A 134 -30.13 -0.53 11.60
N ASP A 135 -29.98 0.80 11.59
CA ASP A 135 -31.04 1.72 11.15
C ASP A 135 -31.38 1.54 9.67
N LYS A 136 -30.40 1.10 8.85
CA LYS A 136 -30.59 0.74 7.44
C LYS A 136 -31.15 -0.69 7.25
N GLY A 137 -31.40 -1.44 8.32
CA GLY A 137 -31.86 -2.83 8.26
C GLY A 137 -30.84 -3.81 7.66
N LEU A 138 -29.56 -3.43 7.60
CA LEU A 138 -28.49 -4.27 7.04
C LEU A 138 -27.99 -5.32 8.03
N ILE A 139 -28.31 -5.15 9.32
CA ILE A 139 -28.04 -6.10 10.38
C ILE A 139 -29.28 -6.23 11.26
N THR A 140 -29.45 -7.41 11.84
CA THR A 140 -30.53 -7.68 12.79
C THR A 140 -30.24 -7.07 14.17
N GLU A 141 -31.27 -6.98 15.02
CA GLU A 141 -31.10 -6.52 16.41
C GLU A 141 -30.08 -7.37 17.17
N ASP A 142 -30.14 -8.69 17.00
CA ASP A 142 -29.25 -9.62 17.69
C ASP A 142 -27.79 -9.42 17.26
N GLU A 143 -27.55 -9.25 15.96
CA GLU A 143 -26.20 -8.97 15.43
C GLU A 143 -25.68 -7.61 15.89
N TYR A 144 -26.54 -6.60 15.95
CA TYR A 144 -26.20 -5.29 16.50
C TYR A 144 -25.77 -5.40 17.97
N GLN A 145 -26.53 -6.11 18.81
CA GLN A 145 -26.22 -6.27 20.23
C GLN A 145 -24.92 -7.05 20.45
N GLN A 146 -24.68 -8.12 19.68
CA GLN A 146 -23.44 -8.89 19.76
C GLN A 146 -22.22 -8.04 19.38
N LYS A 147 -22.29 -7.33 18.25
CA LYS A 147 -21.19 -6.47 17.77
C LYS A 147 -20.95 -5.29 18.69
N ARG A 148 -22.01 -4.70 19.26
CA ARG A 148 -21.89 -3.61 20.24
C ARG A 148 -21.17 -4.06 21.51
N LYS A 149 -21.49 -5.26 22.03
CA LYS A 149 -20.80 -5.83 23.19
C LYS A 149 -19.32 -6.08 22.90
N ALA A 150 -19.00 -6.64 21.72
CA ALA A 150 -17.62 -6.86 21.30
C ALA A 150 -16.82 -5.55 21.25
N ILE A 151 -17.38 -4.49 20.66
CA ILE A 151 -16.74 -3.17 20.59
C ILE A 151 -16.51 -2.59 21.99
N ILE A 152 -17.48 -2.71 22.91
CA ILE A 152 -17.33 -2.20 24.28
C ILE A 152 -16.29 -3.02 25.06
N SER A 153 -16.19 -4.33 24.84
CA SER A 153 -15.17 -5.18 25.49
C SER A 153 -13.75 -4.94 24.99
N GLU A 154 -13.60 -4.24 23.87
CA GLU A 154 -12.30 -3.85 23.30
C GLU A 154 -11.80 -2.49 23.80
N ILE A 155 -12.65 -1.70 24.51
CA ILE A 155 -12.31 -0.41 25.14
C ILE A 155 -11.45 -0.63 26.37
#